data_AF-A0A101WYS8-F1
#
_entry.id   AF-A0A101WYS8-F1
#
_cell.length_a   1.000
_cell.length_b   1.000
_cell.length_c   1.000
_cell.angle_alpha   90.00
_cell.angle_beta   90.00
_cell.angle_gamma   90.00
#
_symmetry.space_group_name_H-M   'P 1'
#
loop_
_entity.id
_entity.type
_entity.pdbx_description
1 polymer ?
#
loop_
_entity_poly.entity_id
_entity_poly.type
_entity_poly.pdbx_seq_one_letter_code
_entity_poly.pdbx_strand_id
1 'polypeptide(L)'
;MALMGKAASTLADAVHIHGAVTLAFLGILAYLFRLRHGLDADHLAAIDNSTRKLVQERKRSLLTEAFFSLGHSTVVILIALALIYL
;
A
#
# COMPACT_ATOMS: atom_id res chain seq x y z
N MET A 1 11.52 38.34 31.30
CA MET A 1 10.23 37.77 30.84
C MET A 1 10.21 37.45 29.35
N ALA A 2 10.67 38.34 28.46
CA ALA A 2 10.66 38.10 27.00
C ALA A 2 11.59 36.97 26.49
N LEU A 3 12.71 36.69 27.19
CA LEU A 3 13.66 35.64 26.79
C LEU A 3 13.11 34.21 27.04
N MET A 4 12.39 34.01 28.15
CA MET A 4 11.73 32.74 28.49
C MET A 4 10.58 32.39 27.51
N GLY A 5 9.86 33.40 27.00
CA GLY A 5 8.79 33.20 26.02
C GLY A 5 9.30 32.70 24.66
N LYS A 6 10.45 33.21 24.20
CA LYS A 6 11.10 32.72 22.97
C LYS A 6 11.64 31.30 23.09
N ALA A 7 12.21 30.94 24.25
CA ALA A 7 12.70 29.59 24.49
C ALA A 7 11.56 28.55 24.49
N ALA A 8 10.41 28.91 25.07
CA ALA A 8 9.22 28.06 25.07
C ALA A 8 8.63 27.87 23.66
N SER A 9 8.57 28.92 22.84
CA SER A 9 8.09 28.80 21.46
C SER A 9 9.03 27.98 20.58
N THR A 10 10.35 28.16 20.70
CA THR A 10 11.32 27.36 19.92
C THR A 10 11.31 25.87 20.29
N LEU A 11 11.04 25.54 21.55
CA LEU A 11 10.87 24.15 21.98
C LEU A 11 9.58 23.54 21.42
N ALA A 12 8.49 24.31 21.40
CA ALA A 12 7.22 23.87 20.81
C ALA A 12 7.35 23.64 19.29
N ASP A 13 8.03 24.55 18.59
CA ASP A 13 8.31 24.43 17.15
C ASP A 13 9.20 23.21 16.87
N ALA A 14 10.26 23.00 17.66
CA ALA A 14 11.12 21.83 17.53
C ALA A 14 10.35 20.52 17.72
N VAL A 15 9.48 20.43 18.72
CA VAL A 15 8.63 19.25 18.97
C VAL A 15 7.63 19.04 17.83
N HIS A 16 7.01 20.10 17.32
CA HIS A 16 6.05 20.02 16.22
C HIS A 16 6.71 19.55 14.91
N ILE A 17 7.88 20.09 14.58
CA ILE A 17 8.67 19.66 13.42
C ILE A 17 9.13 18.21 13.59
N HIS A 18 9.59 17.81 14.78
CA HIS A 18 10.03 16.44 15.02
C HIS A 18 8.87 15.44 14.89
N GLY A 19 7.67 15.80 15.37
CA GLY A 19 6.45 15.01 15.19
C GLY A 19 6.03 14.91 13.73
N ALA A 20 6.01 16.02 13.01
CA ALA A 20 5.67 16.07 11.59
C ALA A 20 6.63 15.25 10.73
N VAL A 21 7.94 15.35 10.99
CA VAL A 21 8.98 14.57 10.30
C VAL A 21 8.80 13.08 10.60
N THR A 22 8.56 12.70 11.87
CA THR A 22 8.34 11.30 12.25
C THR A 22 7.13 10.70 11.53
N LEU A 23 6.01 11.42 11.49
CA LEU A 23 4.80 10.97 10.79
C LEU A 23 5.00 10.87 9.28
N ALA A 24 5.73 11.81 8.67
CA ALA A 24 6.08 11.75 7.25
C ALA A 24 6.94 10.51 6.93
N PHE A 25 7.96 10.23 7.75
CA PHE A 25 8.77 9.02 7.60
C PHE A 25 7.95 7.74 7.77
N LEU A 26 7.08 7.69 8.77
CA LEU A 26 6.21 6.53 9.01
C LEU A 26 5.24 6.33 7.84
N GLY A 27 4.69 7.41 7.29
CA GLY A 27 3.84 7.40 6.10
C GLY A 27 4.57 6.89 4.86
N ILE A 28 5.81 7.36 4.63
CA ILE A 28 6.66 6.88 3.53
C ILE A 28 6.98 5.40 3.69
N LEU A 29 7.37 4.96 4.89
CA LEU A 29 7.68 3.55 5.16
C LEU A 29 6.45 2.66 4.96
N ALA A 30 5.28 3.07 5.46
CA ALA A 30 4.03 2.34 5.26
C ALA A 30 3.66 2.25 3.76
N TYR A 31 3.88 3.32 3.00
CA TYR A 31 3.66 3.35 1.56
C TYR A 31 4.63 2.42 0.82
N LEU A 32 5.93 2.48 1.13
CA LEU A 32 6.93 1.62 0.52
C LEU A 32 6.72 0.14 0.87
N PHE A 33 6.32 -0.16 2.10
CA PHE A 33 6.02 -1.53 2.52
C PHE A 33 4.79 -2.08 1.79
N ARG A 34 3.76 -1.23 1.61
CA ARG A 34 2.59 -1.55 0.78
C ARG A 34 2.96 -1.75 -0.70
N LEU A 35 3.83 -0.91 -1.25
CA LEU A 35 4.32 -1.05 -2.62
C LEU A 35 5.11 -2.35 -2.80
N ARG A 36 5.98 -2.70 -1.85
CA ARG A 36 6.74 -3.97 -1.90
C ARG A 36 5.81 -5.18 -1.96
N HIS A 37 4.75 -5.17 -1.16
CA HIS A 37 3.78 -6.27 -1.15
C HIS A 37 2.87 -6.27 -2.39
N GLY A 38 2.55 -5.10 -2.95
CA GLY A 38 1.75 -5.01 -4.18
C GLY A 38 2.53 -5.28 -5.46
N LEU A 39 3.86 -5.13 -5.44
CA LEU A 39 4.77 -5.36 -6.56
C LEU A 39 5.40 -6.76 -6.53
N ASP A 40 4.70 -7.73 -5.96
CA ASP A 40 5.13 -9.13 -5.98
C ASP A 40 5.13 -9.65 -7.43
N ALA A 41 6.25 -10.27 -7.84
CA ALA A 41 6.53 -10.60 -9.23
C ALA A 41 5.54 -11.61 -9.84
N ASP A 42 4.94 -12.46 -9.01
CA ASP A 42 3.89 -13.41 -9.38
C ASP A 42 2.60 -12.70 -9.78
N HIS A 43 2.22 -11.62 -9.07
CA HIS A 43 1.05 -10.82 -9.41
C HIS A 43 1.25 -10.11 -10.75
N LEU A 44 2.42 -9.48 -10.93
CA LEU A 44 2.75 -8.75 -12.15
C LEU A 44 2.84 -9.69 -13.36
N ALA A 45 3.43 -10.88 -13.18
CA ALA A 45 3.52 -11.90 -14.24
C ALA A 45 2.15 -12.49 -14.63
N ALA A 46 1.24 -12.68 -13.67
CA ALA A 46 -0.11 -13.17 -13.94
C ALA A 46 -0.95 -12.15 -14.73
N ILE A 47 -0.82 -10.86 -14.40
CA ILE A 47 -1.47 -9.75 -15.12
C ILE A 47 -0.90 -9.63 -16.53
N ASP A 48 0.43 -9.71 -16.70
CA ASP A 48 1.06 -9.66 -18.03
C ASP A 48 0.58 -10.81 -18.91
N ASN A 49 0.58 -12.05 -18.40
CA ASN A 49 0.15 -13.21 -19.17
C ASN A 49 -1.32 -13.10 -19.61
N SER A 50 -2.19 -12.63 -18.72
CA SER A 50 -3.62 -12.47 -19.00
C SER A 50 -3.88 -11.34 -20.00
N THR A 51 -3.14 -10.23 -19.87
CA THR A 51 -3.20 -9.09 -20.79
C THR A 51 -2.67 -9.46 -22.18
N ARG A 52 -1.53 -10.15 -22.25
CA ARG A 52 -0.93 -10.60 -23.51
C ARG A 52 -1.84 -11.57 -24.25
N LYS A 53 -2.53 -12.46 -23.52
CA LYS A 53 -3.55 -13.35 -24.08
C LYS A 53 -4.76 -12.59 -24.64
N LEU A 54 -5.25 -11.58 -23.92
CA LEU A 54 -6.37 -10.75 -24.39
C LEU A 54 -6.01 -9.84 -25.56
N VAL A 55 -4.78 -9.30 -25.58
CA VAL A 55 -4.25 -8.51 -26.70
C VAL A 55 -4.05 -9.38 -27.95
N GLN A 56 -3.58 -10.62 -27.79
CA GLN A 56 -3.53 -11.61 -28.88
C GLN A 56 -4.92 -11.90 -29.47
N GLU A 57 -5.96 -11.90 -28.63
CA GLU A 57 -7.36 -12.03 -29.05
C GLU A 57 -8.01 -10.71 -29.54
N ARG A 58 -7.25 -9.60 -29.65
CA ARG A 58 -7.73 -8.22 -29.90
C ARG A 58 -8.84 -7.73 -28.95
N LYS A 59 -8.94 -8.28 -27.74
CA LYS A 59 -9.94 -7.87 -26.73
C LYS A 59 -9.35 -6.82 -25.79
N ARG A 60 -10.20 -5.88 -25.33
CA ARG A 60 -9.80 -4.85 -24.36
C ARG A 60 -9.51 -5.47 -22.99
N SER A 61 -8.26 -5.38 -22.54
CA SER A 61 -7.78 -5.88 -21.25
C SER A 61 -8.00 -4.90 -20.09
N LEU A 62 -9.14 -4.19 -20.06
CA LEU A 62 -9.38 -3.13 -19.06
C LEU A 62 -9.82 -3.66 -17.69
N LEU A 63 -10.35 -4.89 -17.62
CA LEU A 63 -10.91 -5.46 -16.38
C LEU A 63 -10.09 -6.64 -15.82
N THR A 64 -9.02 -7.04 -16.49
CA THR A 64 -8.22 -8.22 -16.16
C THR A 64 -7.62 -8.14 -14.75
N GLU A 65 -7.11 -6.97 -14.38
CA GLU A 65 -6.55 -6.69 -13.07
C GLU A 65 -7.62 -6.71 -11.96
N ALA A 66 -8.81 -6.18 -12.25
CA ALA A 66 -9.94 -6.17 -11.30
C ALA A 66 -10.43 -7.59 -11.00
N PHE A 67 -10.60 -8.43 -12.02
CA PHE A 67 -10.99 -9.83 -11.84
C PHE A 67 -9.91 -10.68 -11.17
N PHE A 68 -8.63 -10.38 -11.40
CA PHE A 68 -7.51 -11.05 -10.74
C PHE A 68 -7.48 -10.76 -9.23
N SER A 69 -7.57 -9.48 -8.85
CA SER A 69 -7.63 -9.07 -7.43
C SER A 69 -8.86 -9.64 -6.71
N LEU A 70 -10.02 -9.69 -7.38
CA LEU A 70 -11.24 -10.35 -6.88
C LEU A 70 -11.04 -11.84 -6.65
N GLY A 71 -10.47 -12.57 -7.60
CA GLY A 71 -10.25 -14.01 -7.51
C GLY A 71 -9.26 -14.38 -6.40
N HIS A 72 -8.11 -13.68 -6.35
CA HIS A 72 -7.09 -13.92 -5.32
C HIS A 72 -7.63 -13.64 -3.91
N SER A 73 -8.32 -12.51 -3.72
CA SER A 73 -8.94 -12.17 -2.43
C SER A 73 -10.01 -13.19 -2.02
N THR A 74 -10.80 -13.70 -2.98
CA THR A 74 -11.84 -14.70 -2.68
C THR A 74 -11.24 -16.00 -2.14
N VAL A 75 -10.15 -16.49 -2.75
CA VAL A 75 -9.46 -17.70 -2.27
C VAL A 75 -8.88 -17.50 -0.89
N VAL A 76 -8.22 -16.36 -0.63
CA VAL A 76 -7.65 -16.05 0.68
C VAL A 76 -8.74 -15.97 1.76
N ILE A 77 -9.87 -15.32 1.46
CA ILE A 77 -11.03 -15.26 2.37
C ILE A 77 -11.57 -16.65 2.65
N LEU A 78 -11.76 -17.49 1.63
CA LEU A 78 -12.27 -18.84 1.80
C LEU A 78 -11.35 -19.71 2.67
N ILE A 79 -10.03 -19.64 2.45
CA ILE A 79 -9.05 -20.37 3.26
C ILE A 79 -9.06 -19.85 4.71
N ALA A 80 -9.12 -18.53 4.91
CA ALA A 80 -9.19 -17.94 6.24
C ALA A 80 -10.45 -18.37 6.99
N LEU A 81 -11.61 -18.35 6.35
CA LEU A 81 -12.85 -18.86 6.94
C LEU A 81 -12.76 -20.35 7.25
N ALA A 82 -12.23 -21.16 6.32
CA ALA A 82 -12.03 -22.58 6.54
C ALA A 82 -11.14 -22.84 7.77
N LEU A 83 -10.05 -22.09 7.95
CA LEU A 83 -9.18 -22.20 9.13
C LEU A 83 -9.82 -21.69 10.42
N ILE A 84 -10.73 -20.71 10.37
CA ILE A 84 -11.44 -20.21 11.55
C ILE A 84 -12.50 -21.22 12.02
N TYR A 85 -13.15 -21.92 11.09
CA TYR A 85 -14.25 -22.84 11.38
C TYR A 85 -13.85 -24.32 11.46
N LEU A 86 -12.59 -24.66 11.17
CA LEU A 86 -12.00 -25.99 11.31
C LEU A 86 -11.19 -26.08 12.60
#